data_AF-A0A3N5GG49-F1
#
_entry.id   AF-A0A3N5GG49-F1
#
_cell.length_a   1.000
_cell.length_b   1.000
_cell.length_c   1.000
_cell.angle_alpha   90.00
_cell.angle_beta   90.00
_cell.angle_gamma   90.00
#
_symmetry.space_group_name_H-M   'P 1'
#
loop_
_entity.id
_entity.type
_entity.pdbx_description
1 polymer ?
#
loop_
_entity_poly.entity_id
_entity_poly.type
_entity_poly.pdbx_seq_one_letter_code
_entity_poly.pdbx_strand_id
1 'polypeptide(L)'
;IDPAVADILEGAERKKRLASMPKSERAKARKEAARHKVGLDLPPDLHETLRQIAGKEQVSVSSLVAFLSQRGVEEYKAGKIDLFDHKRISRCARFEYVLVLGQNDE
;
A
#
# COMPACT_ATOMS: atom_id res chain seq x y z
N ILE A 1 -21.28 -9.79 20.42
CA ILE A 1 -22.10 -9.43 19.24
C ILE A 1 -21.57 -10.28 18.10
N ASP A 2 -22.44 -10.96 17.38
CA ASP A 2 -22.05 -11.79 16.24
C ASP A 2 -21.34 -10.95 15.16
N PRO A 3 -20.21 -11.39 14.58
CA PRO A 3 -19.44 -10.61 13.61
C PRO A 3 -20.25 -10.18 12.39
N ALA A 4 -21.20 -11.00 11.92
CA ALA A 4 -22.04 -10.66 10.79
C ALA A 4 -23.06 -9.56 11.15
N VAL A 5 -23.51 -9.52 12.40
CA VAL A 5 -24.39 -8.45 12.91
C VAL A 5 -23.63 -7.12 13.04
N ALA A 6 -22.34 -7.16 13.41
CA ALA A 6 -21.48 -5.98 13.46
C ALA A 6 -21.28 -5.36 12.06
N ASP A 7 -20.99 -6.19 11.05
CA ASP A 7 -20.81 -5.74 9.66
C ASP A 7 -22.09 -5.10 9.08
N ILE A 8 -23.26 -5.65 9.39
CA ILE A 8 -24.55 -5.12 8.95
C ILE A 8 -24.81 -3.73 9.57
N LEU A 9 -24.55 -3.57 10.87
CA LEU A 9 -24.72 -2.31 11.58
C LEU A 9 -23.76 -1.23 11.07
N GLU A 10 -22.49 -1.58 10.87
CA GLU A 10 -21.48 -0.67 10.32
C GLU A 10 -21.84 -0.23 8.88
N GLY A 11 -22.34 -1.16 8.06
CA GLY A 11 -22.85 -0.86 6.72
C GLY A 11 -24.06 0.07 6.71
N ALA A 12 -24.98 -0.08 7.66
CA ALA A 12 -26.17 0.76 7.79
C ALA A 12 -25.84 2.18 8.28
N GLU A 13 -24.94 2.32 9.26
CA GLU A 13 -24.46 3.61 9.75
C GLU A 13 -23.68 4.37 8.67
N ARG A 14 -22.83 3.67 7.91
CA ARG A 14 -22.08 4.24 6.80
C ARG A 14 -23.00 4.78 5.70
N LYS A 15 -24.10 4.07 5.37
CA LYS A 15 -25.11 4.54 4.40
C LYS A 15 -25.85 5.78 4.90
N LYS A 16 -26.27 5.82 6.17
CA LYS A 16 -26.94 7.00 6.76
C LYS A 16 -26.03 8.23 6.77
N ARG A 17 -24.75 8.06 7.12
CA ARG A 17 -23.75 9.14 7.14
C ARG A 17 -23.46 9.70 5.74
N LEU A 18 -23.42 8.85 4.72
CA LEU A 18 -23.27 9.30 3.33
C LEU A 18 -24.52 10.01 2.80
N ALA A 19 -25.71 9.64 3.26
CA ALA A 19 -26.96 10.26 2.83
C ALA A 19 -27.15 11.69 3.36
N SER A 20 -26.55 12.04 4.52
CA SER A 20 -26.64 13.37 5.12
C SER A 20 -25.62 14.38 4.58
N MET A 21 -24.59 13.94 3.84
CA MET A 21 -23.54 14.83 3.30
C MET A 21 -23.98 15.58 2.03
N PRO A 22 -23.45 16.78 1.73
CA PRO A 22 -23.56 17.44 0.42
C PRO A 22 -23.02 16.59 -0.75
N LYS A 23 -23.53 16.80 -1.97
CA LYS A 23 -23.16 15.97 -3.16
C LYS A 23 -21.65 15.91 -3.44
N SER A 24 -20.93 17.01 -3.27
CA SER A 24 -19.46 17.08 -3.44
C SER A 24 -18.71 16.23 -2.42
N GLU A 25 -19.15 16.25 -1.16
CA GLU A 25 -18.60 15.44 -0.08
C GLU A 25 -18.93 13.95 -0.24
N ARG A 26 -20.12 13.61 -0.76
CA ARG A 26 -20.45 12.22 -1.11
C ARG A 26 -19.54 11.66 -2.19
N ALA A 27 -19.23 12.45 -3.23
CA ALA A 27 -18.33 12.03 -4.30
C ALA A 27 -16.92 11.82 -3.77
N LYS A 28 -16.43 12.72 -2.92
CA LYS A 28 -15.16 12.57 -2.20
C LYS A 28 -15.17 11.30 -1.34
N ALA A 29 -16.15 11.12 -0.47
CA ALA A 29 -16.25 9.96 0.42
C ALA A 29 -16.37 8.62 -0.32
N ARG A 30 -17.07 8.58 -1.47
CA ARG A 30 -17.12 7.39 -2.33
C ARG A 30 -15.75 7.09 -2.95
N LYS A 31 -15.07 8.11 -3.48
CA LYS A 31 -13.71 7.97 -4.02
C LYS A 31 -12.74 7.49 -2.94
N GLU A 32 -12.86 8.02 -1.73
CA GLU A 32 -12.03 7.60 -0.60
C GLU A 32 -12.33 6.19 -0.12
N ALA A 33 -13.60 5.78 -0.13
CA ALA A 33 -14.05 4.42 0.20
C ALA A 33 -13.61 3.38 -0.82
N ALA A 34 -13.45 3.76 -2.09
CA ALA A 34 -12.93 2.90 -3.14
C ALA A 34 -11.39 2.70 -3.06
N ARG A 35 -10.69 3.46 -2.22
CA ARG A 35 -9.23 3.30 -2.08
C ARG A 35 -8.93 2.02 -1.30
N HIS A 36 -8.18 1.12 -1.93
CA HIS A 36 -7.57 0.00 -1.24
C HIS A 36 -6.32 0.50 -0.50
N LYS A 37 -6.39 0.56 0.83
CA LYS A 37 -5.27 0.99 1.67
C LYS A 37 -4.50 -0.23 2.15
N VAL A 38 -3.18 -0.18 1.98
CA VAL A 38 -2.26 -1.21 2.48
C VAL A 38 -1.26 -0.53 3.41
N GLY A 39 -1.11 -1.05 4.62
CA GLY A 39 -0.02 -0.66 5.51
C GLY A 39 1.22 -1.46 5.16
N LEU A 40 2.32 -0.78 4.83
CA LEU A 40 3.61 -1.39 4.53
C LEU A 40 4.67 -0.71 5.38
N ASP A 41 5.58 -1.50 5.93
CA ASP A 41 6.75 -0.99 6.62
C ASP A 41 7.81 -0.61 5.59
N LEU A 42 8.31 0.62 5.68
CA LEU A 42 9.39 1.12 4.85
C LEU A 42 10.59 1.46 5.73
N PRO A 43 11.83 1.14 5.30
CA PRO A 43 13.02 1.67 5.94
C PRO A 43 12.96 3.20 6.02
N PRO A 44 13.38 3.82 7.14
CA PRO A 44 13.31 5.27 7.33
C PRO A 44 13.95 6.06 6.18
N ASP A 45 15.14 5.64 5.74
CA ASP A 45 15.89 6.31 4.68
C ASP A 45 15.19 6.24 3.32
N LEU A 46 14.55 5.09 3.02
CA LEU A 46 13.77 4.92 1.81
C LEU A 46 12.52 5.82 1.84
N HIS A 47 11.83 5.91 2.98
CA HIS A 47 10.67 6.77 3.13
C HIS A 47 11.02 8.25 2.96
N GLU A 48 12.14 8.71 3.53
CA GLU A 48 12.60 10.09 3.37
C GLU A 48 12.97 10.39 1.92
N THR A 49 13.67 9.47 1.24
CA THR A 49 13.99 9.58 -0.18
C THR A 49 12.71 9.72 -1.04
N LEU A 50 11.71 8.88 -0.78
CA LEU A 50 10.42 8.94 -1.46
C LEU A 50 9.69 10.27 -1.21
N ARG A 51 9.78 10.81 0.01
CA ARG A 51 9.20 12.11 0.36
C ARG A 51 9.86 13.24 -0.43
N GLN A 52 11.18 13.23 -0.56
CA GLN A 52 11.92 14.24 -1.32
C GLN A 52 11.57 14.20 -2.81
N ILE A 53 11.53 13.01 -3.41
CA ILE A 53 11.11 12.84 -4.82
C ILE A 53 9.66 13.33 -4.99
N ALA A 54 8.75 12.92 -4.12
CA ALA A 54 7.35 13.34 -4.19
C ALA A 54 7.19 14.87 -4.08
N GLY A 55 7.96 15.50 -3.19
CA GLY A 55 7.98 16.96 -3.03
C GLY A 55 8.49 17.68 -4.28
N LYS A 56 9.58 17.19 -4.88
CA LYS A 56 10.14 17.74 -6.12
C LYS A 56 9.17 17.63 -7.30
N GLU A 57 8.54 16.48 -7.45
CA GLU A 57 7.61 16.18 -8.56
C GLU A 57 6.18 16.67 -8.28
N GLN A 58 5.93 17.29 -7.12
CA GLN A 58 4.62 17.78 -6.68
C GLN A 58 3.51 16.70 -6.70
N VAL A 59 3.86 15.47 -6.34
CA VAL A 59 2.93 14.33 -6.24
C VAL A 59 2.82 13.82 -4.81
N SER A 60 1.82 12.98 -4.53
CA SER A 60 1.74 12.32 -3.22
C SER A 60 2.74 11.17 -3.12
N VAL A 61 3.31 10.94 -1.93
CA VAL A 61 4.16 9.76 -1.67
C VAL A 61 3.40 8.47 -2.01
N SER A 62 2.12 8.37 -1.65
CA SER A 62 1.30 7.20 -1.98
C SER A 62 1.18 6.93 -3.48
N SER A 63 1.00 7.96 -4.31
CA SER A 63 0.90 7.78 -5.76
C SER A 63 2.25 7.45 -6.38
N LEU A 64 3.33 8.05 -5.88
CA LEU A 64 4.68 7.74 -6.30
C LEU A 64 5.04 6.27 -6.00
N VAL A 65 4.78 5.82 -4.77
CA VAL A 65 5.00 4.41 -4.37
C VAL A 65 4.18 3.47 -5.24
N ALA A 66 2.89 3.75 -5.45
CA ALA A 66 2.06 2.91 -6.31
C ALA A 66 2.60 2.82 -7.75
N PHE A 67 3.07 3.93 -8.32
CA PHE A 67 3.69 3.95 -9.64
C PHE A 67 4.98 3.12 -9.70
N LEU A 68 5.91 3.34 -8.76
CA LEU A 68 7.18 2.62 -8.70
C LEU A 68 6.97 1.12 -8.44
N SER A 69 6.04 0.75 -7.57
CA SER A 69 5.69 -0.65 -7.33
C SER A 69 5.11 -1.33 -8.56
N GLN A 70 4.21 -0.67 -9.30
CA GLN A 70 3.69 -1.20 -10.56
C GLN A 70 4.82 -1.45 -11.57
N ARG A 71 5.73 -0.48 -11.69
CA ARG A 71 6.90 -0.62 -12.57
C ARG A 71 7.81 -1.78 -12.17
N GLY A 72 8.11 -1.91 -10.88
CA GLY A 72 8.93 -3.03 -10.38
C GLY A 72 8.28 -4.39 -10.64
N VAL A 73 6.95 -4.50 -10.52
CA VAL A 73 6.21 -5.73 -10.86
C VAL A 73 6.32 -6.06 -12.34
N GLU A 74 6.22 -5.06 -13.23
CA GLU A 74 6.39 -5.26 -14.67
C GLU A 74 7.80 -5.71 -15.02
N GLU A 75 8.82 -5.11 -14.41
CA GLU A 75 10.22 -5.47 -14.64
C GLU A 75 10.56 -6.86 -14.11
N TYR A 76 10.04 -7.24 -12.94
CA TYR A 76 10.14 -8.61 -12.43
C TYR A 76 9.48 -9.62 -13.38
N LYS A 77 8.27 -9.34 -13.85
CA LYS A 77 7.57 -10.20 -14.83
C LYS A 77 8.31 -10.31 -16.15
N ALA A 78 9.04 -9.27 -16.54
CA ALA A 78 9.89 -9.26 -17.74
C ALA A 78 11.26 -9.95 -17.51
N GLY A 79 11.53 -10.50 -16.32
CA GLY A 79 12.79 -11.17 -15.99
C GLY A 79 13.97 -10.22 -15.79
N LYS A 80 13.73 -8.91 -15.59
CA LYS A 80 14.77 -7.90 -15.38
C LYS A 80 15.21 -7.77 -13.92
N ILE A 81 14.41 -8.30 -13.01
CA ILE A 81 14.70 -8.34 -11.58
C ILE A 81 14.77 -9.81 -11.19
N ASP A 82 15.97 -10.26 -10.81
CA ASP A 82 16.12 -11.51 -10.08
C ASP A 82 16.02 -11.24 -8.58
N LEU A 83 15.23 -12.04 -7.88
CA LEU A 83 15.09 -11.95 -6.43
C LEU A 83 16.03 -12.89 -5.69
N PHE A 84 16.71 -13.82 -6.38
CA PHE A 84 17.53 -14.85 -5.77
C PHE A 84 18.59 -14.26 -4.83
N ASP A 85 19.39 -13.31 -5.33
CA ASP A 85 20.46 -12.66 -4.56
C ASP A 85 19.94 -11.77 -3.42
N HIS A 86 18.64 -11.49 -3.39
CA HIS A 86 18.00 -10.68 -2.35
C HIS A 86 17.24 -11.51 -1.32
N LYS A 87 17.16 -12.84 -1.48
CA LYS A 87 16.47 -13.74 -0.55
C LYS A 87 17.39 -14.14 0.59
N ARG A 88 16.86 -14.05 1.82
CA ARG A 88 17.44 -14.67 3.00
C ARG A 88 16.42 -15.59 3.67
N ILE A 89 16.85 -16.70 4.26
CA ILE A 89 15.97 -17.56 5.05
C ILE A 89 15.24 -16.74 6.11
N SER A 90 13.92 -16.88 6.11
CA SER A 90 13.03 -16.22 7.05
C SER A 90 13.07 -16.93 8.41
N ARG A 91 12.97 -16.14 9.49
CA ARG A 91 12.77 -16.67 10.85
C ARG A 91 11.28 -16.81 11.22
N CYS A 92 10.38 -16.38 10.33
CA CYS A 92 8.95 -16.46 10.53
C CYS A 92 8.42 -17.77 9.94
N ALA A 93 7.67 -18.56 10.72
CA ALA A 93 7.08 -19.82 10.27
C ALA A 93 6.15 -19.69 9.05
N ARG A 94 5.65 -18.48 8.76
CA ARG A 94 4.72 -18.24 7.64
C ARG A 94 5.41 -18.14 6.28
N PHE A 95 6.68 -17.78 6.24
CA PHE A 95 7.40 -17.49 5.00
C PHE A 95 8.74 -18.21 5.00
N GLU A 96 9.14 -18.76 3.85
CA GLU A 96 10.44 -19.44 3.70
C GLU A 96 11.60 -18.43 3.58
N TYR A 97 11.37 -17.32 2.87
CA TYR A 97 12.37 -16.27 2.63
C TYR A 97 11.84 -14.89 2.99
N VAL A 98 12.75 -13.99 3.34
CA VAL A 98 12.55 -12.53 3.38
C VAL A 98 13.43 -11.87 2.34
N LEU A 99 12.99 -10.73 1.82
CA LEU A 99 13.79 -9.91 0.92
C LEU A 99 14.62 -8.90 1.72
N VAL A 100 15.90 -8.76 1.37
CA VAL A 100 16.81 -7.75 1.91
C VAL A 100 16.91 -6.60 0.91
N LEU A 101 16.71 -5.36 1.38
CA LEU A 101 16.63 -4.15 0.54
C LEU A 101 18.01 -3.51 0.25
N GLY A 102 19.09 -4.29 0.33
CA GLY A 102 20.47 -3.89 0.02
C GLY A 102 21.20 -5.00 -0.72
N GLN A 103 22.38 -4.71 -1.29
CA GLN A 103 23.26 -5.78 -1.78
C GLN A 103 23.71 -6.61 -0.58
N ASN A 104 23.66 -7.94 -0.72
CA ASN A 104 24.42 -8.81 0.17
C ASN A 104 25.90 -8.56 -0.18
N ASP A 105 26.54 -7.63 0.53
CA ASP A 105 27.99 -7.69 0.65
C ASP A 105 28.27 -8.99 1.45
N GLU A 106 28.87 -9.97 0.79
CA GLU A 106 29.38 -11.21 1.40
C GLU A 106 30.23 -10.95 2.65
#